data_AF-A0A3N5H1B3-F1
#
_entry.id   AF-A0A3N5H1B3-F1
#
_cell.length_a   1.000
_cell.length_b   1.000
_cell.length_c   1.000
_cell.angle_alpha   90.00
_cell.angle_beta   90.00
_cell.angle_gamma   90.00
#
_symmetry.space_group_name_H-M   'P 1'
#
loop_
_entity.id
_entity.type
_entity.pdbx_description
1 polymer ?
#
loop_
_entity_poly.entity_id
_entity_poly.type
_entity_poly.pdbx_seq_one_letter_code
_entity_poly.pdbx_strand_id
1 'polypeptide(L)' 'MFRAVIRGSSEDLGLDVFQVPAPELVQRAARALGLSKDAVPDFLTKVGRPLGPPWTADHKAATLAALLALS' A
#
# COMPACT_ATOMS: atom_id res chain seq x y z
N MET A 1 -8.25 18.00 1.63
CA MET A 1 -8.93 18.13 2.94
C MET A 1 -9.19 16.77 3.58
N PHE A 2 -9.93 15.84 2.97
CA PHE A 2 -10.27 14.54 3.58
C PHE A 2 -9.09 13.75 4.18
N ARG A 3 -8.01 13.54 3.42
CA ARG A 3 -6.80 12.82 3.90
C ARG A 3 -6.12 13.46 5.11
N ALA A 4 -6.18 14.79 5.22
CA ALA A 4 -5.60 15.52 6.33
C ALA A 4 -6.43 15.37 7.61
N VAL A 5 -7.76 15.34 7.46
CA VAL A 5 -8.69 15.06 8.57
C VAL A 5 -8.49 13.64 9.08
N ILE A 6 -8.46 12.64 8.19
CA ILE A 6 -8.22 11.24 8.59
C ILE A 6 -6.88 11.08 9.31
N ARG A 7 -5.81 11.71 8.81
CA ARG A 7 -4.52 11.69 9.50
C ARG A 7 -4.63 12.32 10.90
N GLY A 8 -5.15 13.54 11.00
CA GLY A 8 -5.24 14.25 12.29
C GLY A 8 -6.06 13.47 13.31
N SER A 9 -7.21 12.94 12.91
CA SER A 9 -8.04 12.12 13.81
C SER A 9 -7.37 10.80 14.22
N SER A 10 -6.57 10.18 13.35
CA SER A 10 -5.77 9.00 13.72
C SER A 10 -4.68 9.36 14.73
N GLU A 11 -3.98 10.48 14.51
CA GLU A 11 -2.95 10.98 15.42
C GLU A 11 -3.54 11.36 16.79
N ASP A 12 -4.72 11.98 16.83
CA ASP A 12 -5.46 12.31 18.06
C ASP A 12 -5.85 11.05 18.87
N LEU A 13 -6.03 9.91 18.18
CA LEU A 13 -6.28 8.60 18.80
C LEU A 13 -4.99 7.86 19.17
N GLY A 14 -3.82 8.46 18.99
CA GLY A 14 -2.52 7.86 19.27
C GLY A 14 -2.09 6.80 18.26
N LEU A 15 -2.66 6.80 17.05
CA LEU A 15 -2.26 5.89 15.98
C LEU A 15 -1.14 6.52 15.15
N ASP A 16 -0.05 5.78 14.97
CA ASP A 16 1.01 6.16 14.04
C ASP A 16 0.48 6.14 12.59
N VAL A 17 0.64 7.25 11.88
CA VAL A 17 0.19 7.39 10.50
C VAL A 17 1.36 7.32 9.53
N PHE A 18 1.42 6.23 8.77
CA PHE A 18 2.34 6.10 7.65
C PHE A 18 1.73 6.73 6.38
N GLN A 19 2.47 7.66 5.75
CA GLN A 19 2.04 8.29 4.50
C GLN A 19 3.02 7.99 3.38
N VAL A 20 2.46 7.69 2.20
CA VAL A 20 3.24 7.50 0.98
C VAL A 20 2.61 8.27 -0.18
N PRO A 21 3.39 9.06 -0.93
CA PRO A 21 2.92 9.66 -2.17
C PRO A 21 2.50 8.58 -3.17
N ALA A 22 1.30 8.70 -3.74
CA ALA A 22 0.77 7.71 -4.69
C ALA A 22 1.73 7.38 -5.86
N PRO A 23 2.44 8.35 -6.48
CA PRO A 23 3.39 8.06 -7.56
C PRO A 23 4.59 7.21 -7.12
N GLU A 24 4.93 7.25 -5.83
CA GLU A 24 6.11 6.59 -5.26
C GLU A 24 5.79 5.21 -4.66
N LEU A 25 4.51 4.94 -4.40
CA LEU A 25 4.03 3.73 -3.71
C LEU A 25 4.65 2.44 -4.28
N VAL A 26 4.57 2.27 -5.61
CA VAL A 26 5.05 1.05 -6.27
C VAL A 26 6.57 0.92 -6.15
N GLN A 27 7.32 2.01 -6.34
CA GLN A 27 8.78 1.98 -6.27
C GLN A 27 9.26 1.70 -4.84
N ARG A 28 8.67 2.36 -3.85
CA ARG A 28 9.03 2.16 -2.44
C ARG A 28 8.66 0.75 -1.96
N ALA A 29 7.48 0.25 -2.32
CA ALA A 29 7.08 -1.11 -2.00
C ALA A 29 7.97 -2.15 -2.70
N ALA A 30 8.35 -1.95 -3.97
CA ALA A 30 9.29 -2.82 -4.67
C ALA A 30 10.63 -2.92 -3.93
N ARG A 31 11.18 -1.77 -3.51
CA ARG A 31 12.42 -1.72 -2.73
C ARG A 31 12.30 -2.46 -1.40
N ALA A 32 11.21 -2.24 -0.67
CA ALA A 32 10.95 -2.93 0.60
C ALA A 32 10.82 -4.45 0.44
N LEU A 33 10.26 -4.91 -0.68
CA LEU A 33 10.10 -6.33 -1.01
C LEU A 33 11.35 -6.97 -1.65
N GLY A 34 12.42 -6.19 -1.91
CA GLY A 34 13.59 -6.67 -2.65
C GLY A 34 13.28 -7.03 -4.12
N LEU A 35 12.26 -6.41 -4.72
CA LEU A 35 11.80 -6.67 -6.09
C LEU A 35 12.18 -5.54 -7.04
N SER A 36 12.28 -5.86 -8.33
CA SER A 36 12.18 -4.84 -9.39
C SER A 36 10.77 -4.26 -9.44
N LYS A 37 10.63 -2.98 -9.82
CA LYS A 37 9.34 -2.33 -10.04
C LYS A 37 8.44 -3.12 -11.01
N ASP A 38 9.05 -3.72 -12.03
CA ASP A 38 8.32 -4.48 -13.07
C ASP A 38 7.81 -5.84 -12.57
N ALA A 39 8.34 -6.34 -11.46
CA ALA A 39 7.90 -7.60 -10.83
C ALA A 39 6.71 -7.40 -9.86
N VAL A 40 6.38 -6.16 -9.49
CA VAL A 40 5.29 -5.85 -8.55
C VAL A 40 3.90 -6.30 -9.05
N PRO A 41 3.53 -6.13 -10.34
CA PRO A 41 2.25 -6.62 -10.84
C PRO A 41 2.09 -8.15 -10.70
N ASP A 42 3.15 -8.92 -10.98
CA ASP A 42 3.15 -10.37 -10.83
C ASP A 42 3.04 -10.79 -9.37
N PHE A 43 3.76 -10.10 -8.48
CA PHE A 43 3.63 -10.28 -7.03
C PHE A 43 2.19 -10.05 -6.58
N LEU A 44 1.57 -8.93 -6.96
CA LEU A 44 0.18 -8.62 -6.61
C LEU A 44 -0.82 -9.62 -7.19
N THR A 45 -0.52 -10.21 -8.35
CA THR A 45 -1.35 -11.26 -8.94
C THR A 45 -1.28 -12.55 -8.11
N LYS A 46 -0.09 -12.92 -7.63
CA LYS A 46 0.09 -14.08 -6.74
C LYS A 46 -0.61 -13.88 -5.40
N VAL A 47 -0.50 -12.69 -4.81
CA VAL A 47 -1.17 -12.33 -3.55
C VAL A 47 -2.68 -12.29 -3.69
N GLY A 48 -3.21 -11.73 -4.79
CA GLY A 48 -4.65 -11.59 -5.00
C GLY A 48 -5.37 -12.87 -5.44
N ARG A 49 -4.68 -13.81 -6.10
CA ARG A 49 -5.26 -15.06 -6.60
C ARG A 49 -6.09 -15.83 -5.57
N PRO A 50 -5.62 -16.10 -4.34
CA PRO A 50 -6.41 -16.81 -3.34
C PRO A 50 -7.59 -16.00 -2.77
N LEU A 51 -7.58 -14.67 -2.88
CA LEU A 51 -8.65 -13.81 -2.34
C LEU A 51 -9.88 -13.77 -3.25
N GLY A 52 -9.72 -14.13 -4.52
CA GLY A 52 -10.80 -14.05 -5.51
C GLY A 52 -11.18 -12.61 -5.88
N PRO A 53 -12.16 -12.45 -6.76
CA PRO A 53 -12.66 -11.13 -7.13
C PRO A 53 -13.52 -10.49 -6.02
N PRO A 54 -13.52 -9.15 -5.90
CA PRO A 54 -12.80 -8.19 -6.76
C PRO A 54 -11.36 -7.89 -6.27
N TRP A 55 -10.39 -7.92 -7.19
CA TRP A 55 -8.99 -7.52 -6.94
C TRP A 55 -8.64 -6.22 -7.69
N THR A 56 -9.19 -5.12 -7.20
CA THR A 56 -9.18 -3.80 -7.85
C THR A 56 -7.85 -3.07 -7.72
N ALA A 57 -7.71 -1.93 -8.40
CA ALA A 57 -6.56 -1.05 -8.24
C ALA A 57 -6.40 -0.55 -6.79
N ASP A 58 -7.50 -0.24 -6.11
CA ASP A 58 -7.47 0.22 -4.72
C ASP A 58 -7.04 -0.87 -3.76
N HIS A 59 -7.52 -2.11 -3.94
CA HIS A 59 -7.07 -3.25 -3.13
C HIS A 59 -5.57 -3.51 -3.30
N LYS A 60 -5.07 -3.42 -4.54
CA LYS A 60 -3.64 -3.54 -4.86
C LYS A 60 -2.82 -2.42 -4.21
N ALA A 61 -3.28 -1.17 -4.30
CA ALA A 61 -2.60 -0.03 -3.70
C ALA A 61 -2.57 -0.11 -2.17
N ALA A 62 -3.70 -0.46 -1.55
CA ALA A 62 -3.79 -0.66 -0.11
C ALA A 62 -2.85 -1.78 0.38
N THR A 63 -2.75 -2.87 -0.37
CA THR A 63 -1.85 -4.00 -0.05
C THR A 63 -0.38 -3.56 -0.10
N LEU A 64 0.03 -2.82 -1.14
CA LEU A 64 1.39 -2.29 -1.21
C LEU A 64 1.69 -1.30 -0.08
N ALA A 65 0.73 -0.45 0.27
CA ALA A 65 0.90 0.52 1.34
C ALA A 65 1.04 -0.16 2.71
N ALA A 66 0.25 -1.21 2.95
CA ALA A 66 0.34 -2.01 4.17
C ALA A 66 1.67 -2.76 4.27
N LEU A 67 2.12 -3.39 3.18
CA LEU A 67 3.43 -4.07 3.15
C LEU A 67 4.58 -3.11 3.42
N LEU A 68 4.54 -1.92 2.82
CA LEU A 68 5.54 -0.88 3.05
C LEU A 68 5.51 -0.32 4.48
N ALA A 69 4.34 -0.27 5.13
CA ALA A 69 4.23 0.15 6.52
C ALA A 69 4.76 -0.90 7.52
N LEU A 70 4.85 -2.17 7.10
CA LEU A 70 5.32 -3.30 7.92
C LEU A 70 6.80 -3.67 7.66
N SER A 71 7.45 -3.05 6.68
CA SER A 71 8.83 -3.36 6.26
C SER A 71 9.89 -2.58 7.02
#